data_AF-A0A963L935-F1
#
_entry.id   AF-A0A963L935-F1
#
_cell.length_a   1.000
_cell.length_b   1.000
_cell.length_c   1.000
_cell.angle_alpha   90.00
_cell.angle_beta   90.00
_cell.angle_gamma   90.00
#
_symmetry.space_group_name_H-M   'P 1'
#
loop_
_entity.id
_entity.type
_entity.pdbx_description
1 polymer ?
#
loop_
_entity_poly.entity_id
_entity_poly.type
_entity_poly.pdbx_seq_one_letter_code
_entity_poly.pdbx_strand_id
1 'polypeptide(L)'
;MSIVRSITVAAVLAFVAGTASAQFVKGNEAVKVMPDGTKKVETPPSSAAASKGKPCAANAGCHPGPWHMVETADGLRECTEPFARPTTCRDSTYGSQKLSRLWIAKRGSTWLWCQYPDLGKKCVDMNARPPLNLPVSAVQ
;
A
#
# COMPACT_ATOMS: atom_id res chain seq x y z
N MET A 1 31.89 61.75 -3.01
CA MET A 1 30.80 60.91 -3.51
C MET A 1 31.14 59.46 -3.17
N SER A 2 30.53 58.89 -2.13
CA SER A 2 30.82 57.53 -1.68
C SER A 2 29.84 56.55 -2.33
N ILE A 3 30.37 55.60 -3.09
CA ILE A 3 29.60 54.57 -3.81
C ILE A 3 29.27 53.45 -2.82
N VAL A 4 27.98 53.30 -2.51
CA VAL A 4 27.43 52.20 -1.74
C VAL A 4 27.52 50.93 -2.60
N ARG A 5 28.36 49.98 -2.20
CA ARG A 5 28.47 48.66 -2.84
C ARG A 5 27.35 47.76 -2.29
N SER A 6 26.27 47.62 -3.07
CA SER A 6 25.20 46.67 -2.81
C SER A 6 25.71 45.23 -2.95
N ILE A 7 25.69 44.46 -1.86
CA ILE A 7 26.04 43.04 -1.84
C ILE A 7 24.80 42.24 -2.21
N THR A 8 24.77 41.63 -3.39
CA THR A 8 23.71 40.71 -3.82
C THR A 8 24.02 39.32 -3.30
N VAL A 9 23.30 38.86 -2.27
CA VAL A 9 23.38 37.47 -1.78
C VAL A 9 22.48 36.61 -2.67
N ALA A 10 23.07 35.76 -3.52
CA ALA A 10 22.34 34.75 -4.28
C ALA A 10 22.06 33.54 -3.37
N ALA A 11 20.81 33.41 -2.90
CA ALA A 11 20.37 32.22 -2.19
C ALA A 11 20.16 31.07 -3.19
N VAL A 12 21.01 30.04 -3.13
CA VAL A 12 20.84 28.79 -3.89
C VAL A 12 19.73 27.98 -3.23
N LEU A 13 18.56 27.95 -3.85
CA LEU A 13 17.46 27.03 -3.52
C LEU A 13 17.86 25.61 -3.97
N ALA A 14 18.47 24.84 -3.07
CA ALA A 14 18.61 23.41 -3.26
C ALA A 14 17.21 22.76 -3.17
N PHE A 15 16.60 22.45 -4.31
CA PHE A 15 15.45 21.56 -4.39
C PHE A 15 15.91 20.16 -3.94
N VAL A 16 15.71 19.85 -2.67
CA VAL A 16 15.74 18.46 -2.20
C VAL A 16 14.53 17.80 -2.83
N ALA A 17 14.72 17.13 -3.96
CA ALA A 17 13.73 16.22 -4.51
C ALA A 17 13.52 15.13 -3.45
N GLY A 18 12.52 15.31 -2.60
CA GLY A 18 12.09 14.29 -1.67
C GLY A 18 11.74 13.06 -2.48
N THR A 19 12.57 12.02 -2.40
CA THR A 19 12.21 10.69 -2.87
C THR A 19 10.88 10.38 -2.20
N ALA A 20 9.79 10.36 -2.97
CA ALA A 20 8.49 9.99 -2.47
C ALA A 20 8.66 8.66 -1.74
N SER A 21 8.59 8.69 -0.41
CA SER A 21 8.70 7.51 0.42
C SER A 21 7.60 6.59 -0.05
N ALA A 22 7.96 5.57 -0.84
CA ALA A 22 7.01 4.55 -1.24
C ALA A 22 6.37 4.06 0.06
N GLN A 23 5.08 4.32 0.25
CA GLN A 23 4.41 3.97 1.49
C GLN A 23 4.34 2.45 1.52
N PHE A 24 5.13 1.82 2.39
CA PHE A 24 5.23 0.36 2.45
C PHE A 24 4.68 -0.18 3.77
N VAL A 25 4.24 -1.43 3.76
CA VAL A 25 3.84 -2.16 4.96
C VAL A 25 5.11 -2.67 5.64
N LYS A 26 5.39 -2.18 6.85
CA LYS A 26 6.61 -2.52 7.57
C LYS A 26 6.70 -4.03 7.81
N GLY A 27 7.80 -4.62 7.37
CA GLY A 27 8.11 -6.05 7.50
C GLY A 27 7.47 -6.94 6.44
N ASN A 28 6.71 -6.40 5.48
CA ASN A 28 6.03 -7.21 4.47
C ASN A 28 7.00 -8.02 3.61
N GLU A 29 6.97 -9.34 3.75
CA GLU A 29 7.85 -10.24 3.01
C GLU A 29 7.39 -10.49 1.56
N ALA A 30 6.23 -9.95 1.19
CA ALA A 30 5.73 -9.98 -0.19
C ALA A 30 6.55 -9.09 -1.12
N VAL A 31 7.28 -8.11 -0.58
CA VAL A 31 8.18 -7.24 -1.35
C VAL A 31 9.61 -7.54 -0.98
N LYS A 32 10.39 -7.92 -1.98
CA LYS A 32 11.83 -8.20 -1.84
C LYS A 32 12.60 -7.28 -2.76
N VAL A 33 13.55 -6.55 -2.20
CA VAL A 33 14.54 -5.82 -2.98
C VAL A 33 15.61 -6.81 -3.40
N MET A 34 15.79 -6.96 -4.71
CA MET A 34 16.79 -7.81 -5.32
C MET A 34 18.17 -7.11 -5.31
N PRO A 35 19.27 -7.85 -5.47
CA PRO A 35 20.63 -7.27 -5.46
C PRO A 35 20.87 -6.19 -6.54
N ASP A 36 20.11 -6.24 -7.64
CA ASP A 36 20.15 -5.26 -8.73
C ASP A 36 19.32 -3.99 -8.44
N GLY A 37 18.72 -3.89 -7.25
CA GLY A 37 17.84 -2.79 -6.85
C GLY A 37 16.41 -2.92 -7.34
N THR A 38 16.07 -3.94 -8.12
CA THR A 38 14.68 -4.19 -8.56
C THR A 38 13.84 -4.71 -7.40
N LYS A 39 12.52 -4.47 -7.45
CA LYS A 39 11.57 -5.00 -6.47
C LYS A 39 10.86 -6.20 -7.07
N LYS A 40 11.00 -7.36 -6.44
CA LYS A 40 10.14 -8.50 -6.67
C LYS A 40 8.95 -8.41 -5.72
N VAL A 41 7.74 -8.41 -6.27
CA VAL A 41 6.51 -8.30 -5.50
C VAL A 41 5.65 -9.53 -5.74
N GLU A 42 5.11 -10.07 -4.65
CA GLU A 42 4.14 -11.16 -4.65
C GLU A 42 2.77 -10.61 -4.23
N THR A 43 1.70 -11.10 -4.83
CA THR A 43 0.33 -10.83 -4.38
C THR A 43 -0.33 -12.12 -3.92
N PRO A 44 -1.35 -12.07 -3.05
CA PRO A 44 -2.03 -13.27 -2.63
C PRO A 44 -2.66 -13.98 -3.82
N PRO A 45 -2.55 -15.32 -3.90
CA PRO A 45 -3.21 -16.07 -4.96
C PRO A 45 -4.73 -15.93 -4.83
N SER A 46 -5.42 -15.79 -5.96
CA SER A 46 -6.88 -15.77 -5.95
C SER A 46 -7.44 -17.09 -5.43
N SER A 47 -8.40 -17.02 -4.50
CA SER A 47 -9.09 -18.22 -4.03
C SER A 47 -9.98 -18.80 -5.14
N ALA A 48 -10.29 -20.10 -5.07
CA ALA A 48 -11.18 -20.74 -6.04
C ALA A 48 -12.58 -20.08 -6.08
N ALA A 49 -13.05 -19.53 -4.95
CA ALA A 49 -14.29 -18.77 -4.87
C ALA A 49 -14.16 -17.40 -5.55
N ALA A 50 -13.09 -16.64 -5.26
CA ALA A 50 -12.84 -15.33 -5.85
C ALA A 50 -12.59 -15.40 -7.36
N SER A 51 -11.95 -16.48 -7.83
CA SER A 51 -11.67 -16.71 -9.25
C SER A 51 -12.94 -16.92 -10.09
N LYS A 52 -14.04 -17.40 -9.48
CA LYS A 52 -15.33 -17.62 -10.16
C LYS A 52 -16.18 -16.34 -10.22
N GLY A 53 -15.93 -15.38 -9.34
CA GLY A 53 -16.68 -14.12 -9.27
C GLY A 53 -16.15 -13.07 -10.24
N LYS A 54 -17.07 -12.28 -10.82
CA LYS A 54 -16.70 -11.04 -11.50
C LYS A 54 -16.18 -10.06 -10.45
N PRO A 55 -14.93 -9.58 -10.57
CA PRO A 55 -14.39 -8.66 -9.59
C PRO A 55 -15.10 -7.31 -9.66
N CYS A 56 -15.12 -6.60 -8.52
CA CYS A 56 -15.52 -5.21 -8.49
C CYS A 56 -14.36 -4.33 -8.98
N ALA A 57 -14.56 -3.58 -10.06
CA ALA A 57 -13.57 -2.64 -10.53
C ALA A 57 -13.42 -1.47 -9.52
N ALA A 58 -12.19 -0.98 -9.31
CA ALA A 58 -11.90 0.03 -8.29
C ALA A 58 -12.74 1.31 -8.44
N ASN A 59 -13.05 1.70 -9.67
CA ASN A 59 -13.78 2.94 -9.96
C ASN A 59 -15.29 2.72 -10.17
N ALA A 60 -15.81 1.52 -9.88
CA ALA A 60 -17.20 1.17 -10.15
C ALA A 60 -18.15 1.31 -8.92
N GLY A 61 -17.64 1.67 -7.74
CA GLY A 61 -18.47 1.92 -6.55
C GLY A 61 -19.19 0.68 -5.98
N CYS A 62 -18.83 -0.53 -6.41
CA CYS A 62 -19.45 -1.79 -6.00
C CYS A 62 -18.76 -2.47 -4.80
N HIS A 63 -17.74 -1.85 -4.21
CA HIS A 63 -16.90 -2.44 -3.20
C HIS A 63 -17.46 -2.15 -1.80
N PRO A 64 -17.86 -3.18 -1.03
CA PRO A 64 -18.23 -3.02 0.36
C PRO A 64 -17.00 -3.03 1.26
N GLY A 65 -16.99 -2.18 2.29
CA GLY A 65 -16.03 -2.25 3.40
C GLY A 65 -14.74 -1.45 3.18
N PRO A 66 -13.62 -1.86 3.81
CA PRO A 66 -12.34 -1.15 3.72
C PRO A 66 -11.60 -1.42 2.40
N TRP A 67 -10.85 -0.44 1.93
CA TRP A 67 -9.89 -0.65 0.84
C TRP A 67 -8.79 -1.60 1.26
N HIS A 68 -8.51 -2.60 0.43
CA HIS A 68 -7.40 -3.52 0.61
C HIS A 68 -6.12 -2.87 0.11
N MET A 69 -5.18 -2.61 1.01
CA MET A 69 -3.91 -2.02 0.63
C MET A 69 -2.94 -3.12 0.25
N VAL A 70 -2.61 -3.20 -1.03
CA VAL A 70 -1.79 -4.26 -1.62
C VAL A 70 -0.56 -3.63 -2.25
N GLU A 71 0.62 -4.12 -1.89
CA GLU A 71 1.85 -3.77 -2.61
C GLU A 71 1.90 -4.54 -3.92
N THR A 72 2.17 -3.81 -5.01
CA THR A 72 2.26 -4.33 -6.38
C THR A 72 3.58 -3.87 -7.01
N ALA A 73 3.85 -4.29 -8.25
CA ALA A 73 4.98 -3.77 -9.01
C ALA A 73 4.94 -2.24 -9.16
N ASP A 74 3.75 -1.64 -9.20
CA ASP A 74 3.52 -0.19 -9.32
C ASP A 74 3.54 0.52 -7.94
N GLY A 75 3.87 -0.19 -6.86
CA GLY A 75 3.84 0.31 -5.50
C GLY A 75 2.55 -0.05 -4.76
N LEU A 76 2.28 0.67 -3.67
CA LEU A 76 1.09 0.45 -2.83
C LEU A 76 -0.17 0.90 -3.58
N ARG A 77 -1.17 0.02 -3.63
CA ARG A 77 -2.45 0.23 -4.32
C ARG A 77 -3.63 0.10 -3.36
N GLU A 78 -4.70 0.82 -3.67
CA GLU A 78 -6.02 0.63 -3.06
C GLU A 78 -6.83 -0.33 -3.91
N CYS A 79 -7.14 -1.51 -3.38
CA CYS A 79 -7.84 -2.57 -4.10
C CYS A 79 -9.19 -2.91 -3.46
N THR A 80 -10.16 -3.29 -4.29
CA THR A 80 -11.50 -3.74 -3.84
C THR A 80 -11.47 -5.15 -3.25
N GLU A 81 -10.38 -5.90 -3.46
CA GLU A 81 -10.12 -7.25 -2.99
C GLU A 81 -8.61 -7.45 -2.75
N PRO A 82 -8.17 -8.46 -1.98
CA PRO A 82 -6.75 -8.61 -1.61
C PRO A 82 -5.84 -9.13 -2.74
N PHE A 83 -6.42 -9.71 -3.80
CA PHE A 83 -5.67 -10.47 -4.81
C PHE A 83 -5.05 -9.59 -5.92
N ALA A 84 -5.35 -8.29 -5.91
CA ALA A 84 -4.90 -7.32 -6.91
C ALA A 84 -5.10 -7.79 -8.37
N ARG A 85 -6.26 -8.38 -8.67
CA ARG A 85 -6.62 -8.76 -10.04
C ARG A 85 -6.67 -7.52 -10.93
N PRO A 86 -6.51 -7.68 -12.26
CA PRO A 86 -6.64 -6.56 -13.19
C PRO A 86 -7.95 -5.79 -12.94
N THR A 87 -7.88 -4.46 -13.01
CA THR A 87 -8.99 -3.50 -12.79
C THR A 87 -9.50 -3.33 -11.36
N THR A 88 -9.06 -4.15 -10.40
CA THR A 88 -9.58 -4.09 -9.02
C THR A 88 -8.84 -3.12 -8.12
N CYS A 89 -7.73 -2.56 -8.61
CA CYS A 89 -6.88 -1.64 -7.89
C CYS A 89 -6.80 -0.26 -8.55
N ARG A 90 -6.67 0.77 -7.72
CA ARG A 90 -6.40 2.16 -8.10
C ARG A 90 -5.20 2.72 -7.34
N ASP A 91 -4.79 3.93 -7.71
CA ASP A 91 -3.70 4.63 -7.04
C ASP A 91 -4.01 4.78 -5.55
N SER A 92 -3.00 4.54 -4.71
CA SER A 92 -3.17 4.69 -3.26
C SER A 92 -3.37 6.15 -2.91
N THR A 93 -4.40 6.42 -2.10
CA THR A 93 -4.67 7.73 -1.50
C THR A 93 -4.31 7.75 -0.02
N TYR A 94 -3.48 6.78 0.41
CA TYR A 94 -3.03 6.71 1.79
C TYR A 94 -2.21 7.94 2.17
N GLY A 95 -2.54 8.54 3.32
CA GLY A 95 -1.96 9.80 3.78
C GLY A 95 -2.56 11.07 3.15
N SER A 96 -3.39 10.96 2.11
CA SER A 96 -4.10 12.11 1.51
C SER A 96 -5.62 12.07 1.72
N GLN A 97 -6.20 10.89 1.88
CA GLN A 97 -7.64 10.72 2.15
C GLN A 97 -7.90 9.87 3.38
N LYS A 98 -8.95 10.24 4.11
CA LYS A 98 -9.44 9.50 5.27
C LYS A 98 -10.41 8.41 4.89
N LEU A 99 -9.89 7.20 4.68
CA LEU A 99 -10.67 6.03 4.27
C LEU A 99 -10.48 4.88 5.27
N SER A 100 -11.51 4.02 5.35
CA SER A 100 -11.41 2.72 6.00
C SER A 100 -10.63 1.75 5.14
N ARG A 101 -9.75 0.98 5.77
CA ARG A 101 -8.57 0.53 5.09
C ARG A 101 -7.96 -0.69 5.82
N LEU A 102 -7.56 -1.73 5.06
CA LEU A 102 -7.09 -3.02 5.59
C LEU A 102 -5.90 -3.59 4.80
N TRP A 103 -4.78 -3.88 5.47
CA TRP A 103 -3.50 -4.09 4.81
C TRP A 103 -3.23 -5.55 4.53
N ILE A 104 -2.72 -5.82 3.34
CA ILE A 104 -2.40 -7.16 2.87
C ILE A 104 -0.89 -7.34 2.92
N ALA A 105 -0.44 -8.28 3.75
CA ALA A 105 0.97 -8.55 3.92
C ALA A 105 1.25 -10.04 4.05
N LYS A 106 2.51 -10.41 3.83
CA LYS A 106 2.98 -11.79 3.88
C LYS A 106 4.01 -11.97 5.00
N ARG A 107 3.91 -13.09 5.71
CA ARG A 107 4.92 -13.62 6.62
C ARG A 107 5.12 -15.11 6.33
N GLY A 108 6.31 -15.50 5.89
CA GLY A 108 6.60 -16.84 5.42
C GLY A 108 5.65 -17.24 4.28
N SER A 109 4.88 -18.31 4.48
CA SER A 109 3.84 -18.76 3.54
C SER A 109 2.44 -18.19 3.84
N THR A 110 2.29 -17.41 4.90
CA THR A 110 0.99 -16.94 5.39
C THR A 110 0.68 -15.53 4.90
N TRP A 111 -0.54 -15.35 4.40
CA TRP A 111 -1.10 -14.04 4.06
C TRP A 111 -1.92 -13.52 5.23
N LEU A 112 -1.75 -12.24 5.52
CA LEU A 112 -2.27 -11.60 6.71
C LEU A 112 -3.14 -10.40 6.33
N TRP A 113 -4.24 -10.25 7.06
CA TRP A 113 -4.97 -8.99 7.15
C TRP A 113 -4.43 -8.20 8.34
N CYS A 114 -3.92 -6.99 8.11
CA CYS A 114 -3.39 -6.14 9.16
C CYS A 114 -4.19 -4.85 9.30
N GLN A 115 -4.49 -4.45 10.54
CA GLN A 115 -5.17 -3.18 10.78
C GLN A 115 -4.29 -1.96 10.43
N TYR A 116 -2.96 -2.10 10.48
CA TYR A 116 -2.01 -0.99 10.29
C TYR A 116 -0.89 -1.36 9.29
N PRO A 117 -0.11 -0.37 8.79
CA PRO A 117 1.11 -0.57 7.98
C PRO A 117 2.29 -1.22 8.70
N ASP A 118 2.02 -2.25 9.50
CA ASP A 118 3.03 -2.90 10.32
C ASP A 118 2.62 -4.35 10.61
N LEU A 119 3.41 -5.30 10.12
CA LEU A 119 3.21 -6.73 10.39
C LEU A 119 3.26 -7.08 11.89
N GLY A 120 3.90 -6.25 12.72
CA GLY A 120 3.96 -6.42 14.16
C GLY A 120 2.68 -6.01 14.89
N LYS A 121 1.67 -5.45 14.19
CA LYS A 121 0.51 -4.83 14.82
C LYS A 121 -0.81 -5.33 14.25
N LYS A 122 -1.55 -6.05 15.09
CA LYS A 122 -2.97 -6.42 14.86
C LYS A 122 -3.19 -7.03 13.47
N CYS A 123 -2.47 -8.12 13.21
CA CYS A 123 -2.59 -8.93 12.01
C CYS A 123 -3.26 -10.27 12.33
N VAL A 124 -4.11 -10.74 11.43
CA VAL A 124 -4.77 -12.05 11.51
C VAL A 124 -4.53 -12.83 10.22
N ASP A 125 -4.51 -14.16 10.31
CA ASP A 125 -4.36 -15.04 9.14
C ASP A 125 -5.58 -14.94 8.23
N MET A 126 -5.33 -14.60 6.96
CA MET A 126 -6.38 -14.46 5.95
C MET A 126 -7.13 -15.75 5.66
N ASN A 127 -6.46 -16.89 5.81
CA ASN A 127 -6.99 -18.21 5.49
C ASN A 127 -7.45 -18.97 6.74
N ALA A 128 -7.35 -18.38 7.94
CA ALA A 128 -7.93 -18.98 9.14
C ALA A 128 -9.46 -19.06 9.03
N ARG A 129 -10.07 -19.91 9.85
CA ARG A 129 -11.53 -20.00 9.92
C ARG A 129 -12.09 -18.82 10.73
N PRO A 130 -13.26 -18.27 10.36
CA PRO A 130 -13.97 -17.34 11.23
C PRO A 130 -14.21 -17.94 12.62
N PRO A 131 -14.08 -17.15 13.71
CA PRO A 131 -13.85 -15.70 13.71
C PRO A 131 -12.37 -15.28 13.65
N LEU A 132 -11.42 -16.23 13.59
CA LEU A 132 -9.98 -15.94 13.71
C LEU A 132 -9.39 -15.19 12.51
N ASN A 133 -10.06 -15.21 11.36
CA ASN A 133 -9.68 -14.44 10.18
C ASN A 133 -10.42 -13.10 10.05
N LEU A 134 -11.23 -12.70 11.04
CA LEU A 134 -12.01 -11.45 10.99
C LEU A 134 -11.11 -10.26 11.31
N PRO A 135 -10.76 -9.43 10.32
CA PRO A 135 -9.88 -8.31 10.55
C PRO A 135 -10.68 -7.08 10.97
N VAL A 136 -10.03 -6.18 11.71
CA VAL A 136 -10.57 -4.85 11.99
C VAL A 136 -9.86 -3.85 11.08
N SER A 137 -10.61 -3.05 10.34
CA SER A 137 -10.06 -1.98 9.51
C SER A 137 -9.57 -0.80 10.37
N ALA A 138 -8.57 -0.07 9.89
CA ALA A 138 -8.24 1.25 10.44
C ALA A 138 -8.87 2.34 9.59
N VAL A 139 -9.30 3.41 10.24
CA VAL A 139 -9.60 4.69 9.60
C VAL A 139 -8.45 5.63 9.95
N GLN A 140 -7.78 6.16 8.94
CA GLN A 140 -6.66 7.09 9.10
C GLN A 140 -6.98 8.38 8.37
#